data_AF-A0A370VY73-F1
#
_entry.id   AF-A0A370VY73-F1
#
_cell.length_a   1.000
_cell.length_b   1.000
_cell.length_c   1.000
_cell.angle_alpha   90.00
_cell.angle_beta   90.00
_cell.angle_gamma   90.00
#
_symmetry.space_group_name_H-M   'P 1'
#
loop_
_entity.id
_entity.type
_entity.pdbx_description
1 polymer ?
#
loop_
_entity_poly.entity_id
_entity_poly.type
_entity_poly.pdbx_seq_one_letter_code
_entity_poly.pdbx_strand_id
1 'polypeptide(L)'
;MDAGRPPVPQPDPAGRDDPPARSRRTRRVAVVFWSALAATILFTLFSGGRTEGDGRDGAPHAPPAATPSAPATAEPAGPDARPGSNHLPRSRPVRLVIPKISVDAPFTDLAIGRAGRLEPPPAHDTNLVGWYAKGASPGERGTSIIAGHVDTATSPAVFAELHRLAKGDRFEVRRADGQKAVFEVDEAQTFDKDSFPSDRVYEDTPTAQVRLITCAGDYDRQVRDYTANLVVFAHLV
;
A
#
# COMPACT_ATOMS: atom_id res chain seq x y z
N MET A 1 -18.47 -5.32 23.78
CA MET A 1 -18.63 -4.58 22.52
C MET A 1 -17.72 -5.22 21.50
N ASP A 2 -18.29 -5.88 20.51
CA ASP A 2 -17.56 -6.66 19.49
C ASP A 2 -17.11 -5.71 18.37
N ALA A 3 -15.79 -5.56 18.20
CA ALA A 3 -15.22 -4.68 17.18
C ALA A 3 -15.32 -5.40 15.83
N GLY A 4 -16.24 -4.93 14.98
CA GLY A 4 -16.51 -5.52 13.66
C GLY A 4 -15.24 -5.73 12.84
N ARG A 5 -14.97 -7.00 12.53
CA ARG A 5 -13.89 -7.44 11.63
C ARG A 5 -14.06 -6.76 10.26
N PRO A 6 -13.01 -6.18 9.65
CA PRO A 6 -13.12 -5.62 8.31
C PRO A 6 -13.47 -6.72 7.28
N PRO A 7 -14.23 -6.38 6.22
CA PRO A 7 -14.62 -7.35 5.20
C PRO A 7 -13.40 -7.87 4.46
N VAL A 8 -13.24 -9.20 4.46
CA VAL A 8 -12.26 -9.91 3.63
C VAL A 8 -12.77 -9.87 2.17
N PRO A 9 -11.95 -9.46 1.18
CA PRO A 9 -12.35 -9.48 -0.21
C PRO A 9 -12.67 -10.92 -0.65
N GLN A 10 -13.83 -11.13 -1.29
CA GLN A 10 -14.28 -12.47 -1.70
C GLN A 10 -14.08 -12.72 -3.21
N PRO A 11 -13.69 -13.93 -3.63
CA PRO A 11 -13.80 -14.40 -5.01
C PRO A 11 -15.15 -15.08 -5.31
N ASP A 12 -15.51 -15.12 -6.61
CA ASP A 12 -16.74 -15.73 -7.17
C ASP A 12 -16.86 -17.25 -6.86
N PRO A 13 -18.07 -17.79 -6.60
CA PRO A 13 -18.28 -19.22 -6.42
C PRO A 13 -18.65 -19.90 -7.74
N ALA A 14 -17.80 -20.81 -8.25
CA ALA A 14 -18.26 -21.83 -9.19
C ALA A 14 -17.42 -23.12 -9.15
N GLY A 15 -18.03 -24.16 -8.57
CA GLY A 15 -18.26 -25.47 -9.22
C GLY A 15 -17.07 -26.32 -9.66
N ARG A 16 -16.92 -27.48 -9.01
CA ARG A 16 -16.00 -28.57 -9.34
C ARG A 16 -16.31 -29.27 -10.68
N ASP A 17 -15.21 -29.60 -11.36
CA ASP A 17 -14.83 -30.80 -12.15
C ASP A 17 -15.72 -31.41 -13.26
N ASP A 18 -15.19 -31.37 -14.50
CA ASP A 18 -14.94 -32.53 -15.41
C ASP A 18 -14.20 -32.09 -16.72
N PRO A 19 -13.19 -32.83 -17.24
CA PRO A 19 -12.57 -32.55 -18.56
C PRO A 19 -12.87 -33.66 -19.61
N PRO A 20 -12.51 -33.51 -20.91
CA PRO A 20 -13.16 -32.62 -21.86
C PRO A 20 -13.68 -33.36 -23.12
N ALA A 21 -14.76 -32.88 -23.72
CA ALA A 21 -15.16 -33.24 -25.09
C ALA A 21 -14.94 -32.07 -26.06
N ARG A 22 -14.10 -32.29 -27.08
CA ARG A 22 -13.86 -31.37 -28.19
C ARG A 22 -15.18 -31.03 -28.90
N SER A 23 -15.54 -29.75 -28.95
CA SER A 23 -16.42 -29.25 -30.01
C SER A 23 -16.09 -27.80 -30.36
N ARG A 24 -15.88 -27.57 -31.67
CA ARG A 24 -15.86 -26.25 -32.30
C ARG A 24 -17.25 -25.64 -32.14
N ARG A 25 -17.41 -24.65 -31.25
CA ARG A 25 -18.57 -23.75 -31.26
C ARG A 25 -18.12 -22.33 -30.91
N THR A 26 -18.48 -21.43 -31.80
CA THR A 26 -18.32 -19.98 -31.74
C THR A 26 -18.80 -19.42 -30.40
N ARG A 27 -17.86 -18.97 -29.56
CA ARG A 27 -18.16 -18.33 -28.28
C ARG A 27 -18.49 -16.86 -28.52
N ARG A 28 -19.73 -16.47 -28.18
CA ARG A 28 -20.07 -15.07 -27.91
C ARG A 28 -19.32 -14.67 -26.65
N VAL A 29 -18.31 -13.81 -26.79
CA VAL A 29 -17.55 -13.24 -25.68
C VAL A 29 -18.36 -12.09 -25.10
N ALA A 30 -18.69 -12.19 -23.81
CA ALA A 30 -19.22 -11.07 -23.04
C ALA A 30 -18.09 -10.06 -22.82
N VAL A 31 -18.25 -8.86 -23.36
CA VAL A 31 -17.26 -7.79 -23.27
C VAL A 31 -17.50 -7.01 -21.97
N VAL A 32 -16.50 -6.97 -21.08
CA VAL A 32 -16.51 -6.10 -19.91
C VAL A 32 -15.50 -4.99 -20.14
N PHE A 33 -16.01 -3.81 -20.49
CA PHE A 33 -15.25 -2.61 -20.76
C PHE A 33 -14.87 -1.92 -19.44
N TRP A 34 -13.58 -1.70 -19.20
CA TRP A 34 -13.16 -0.66 -18.25
C TRP A 34 -12.95 0.63 -19.02
N SER A 35 -13.97 1.49 -18.97
CA SER A 35 -13.99 2.82 -19.58
C SER A 35 -13.09 3.77 -18.79
N ALA A 36 -11.98 4.19 -19.42
CA ALA A 36 -11.23 5.36 -19.02
C ALA A 36 -12.02 6.61 -19.42
N LEU A 37 -12.44 7.43 -18.45
CA LEU A 37 -13.00 8.73 -18.74
C LEU A 37 -12.11 9.82 -18.14
N ALA A 38 -11.35 10.46 -19.04
CA ALA A 38 -10.72 11.73 -18.79
C ALA A 38 -11.77 12.84 -18.90
N ALA A 39 -11.77 13.78 -17.97
CA ALA A 39 -12.42 15.07 -18.14
C ALA A 39 -11.65 16.14 -17.36
N THR A 40 -10.89 16.95 -18.09
CA THR A 40 -10.38 18.26 -17.66
C THR A 40 -11.44 19.32 -17.95
N ILE A 41 -11.78 20.18 -16.96
CA ILE A 41 -12.22 21.56 -17.22
C ILE A 41 -11.64 22.48 -16.13
N LEU A 42 -11.19 23.65 -16.61
CA LEU A 42 -10.40 24.72 -16.02
C LEU A 42 -11.29 25.91 -15.58
N PHE A 43 -10.75 26.79 -14.72
CA PHE A 43 -11.17 28.19 -14.40
C PHE A 43 -12.35 28.32 -13.39
N THR A 44 -12.40 29.23 -12.40
CA THR A 44 -11.78 30.57 -12.19
C THR A 44 -11.65 30.95 -10.70
N LEU A 45 -10.73 31.87 -10.43
CA LEU A 45 -10.55 32.69 -9.21
C LEU A 45 -11.76 33.58 -8.89
N PHE A 46 -12.06 33.78 -7.60
CA PHE A 46 -12.62 35.03 -7.04
C PHE A 46 -12.43 35.00 -5.50
N SER A 47 -11.46 35.75 -4.97
CA SER A 47 -11.62 37.07 -4.32
C SER A 47 -12.19 37.03 -2.89
N GLY A 48 -11.33 37.29 -1.91
CA GLY A 48 -11.70 37.72 -0.56
C GLY A 48 -10.66 38.72 -0.07
N GLY A 49 -11.04 40.00 0.01
CA GLY A 49 -10.20 41.10 0.48
C GLY A 49 -10.56 41.59 1.89
N ARG A 50 -9.86 42.67 2.28
CA ARG A 50 -9.88 43.50 3.52
C ARG A 50 -8.76 43.14 4.52
N THR A 51 -7.72 43.97 4.75
CA THR A 51 -7.64 45.30 5.46
C THR A 51 -8.23 45.20 6.87
N GLU A 52 -7.65 45.66 7.99
CA GLU A 52 -6.66 46.67 8.42
C GLU A 52 -5.83 46.05 9.59
N GLY A 53 -4.78 46.63 10.20
CA GLY A 53 -4.24 47.98 10.20
C GLY A 53 -2.95 48.07 11.02
N ASP A 54 -2.28 49.20 10.84
CA ASP A 54 -1.02 49.68 11.43
C ASP A 54 -1.15 50.00 12.93
N GLY A 55 -0.04 49.89 13.68
CA GLY A 55 -0.01 50.15 15.12
C GLY A 55 1.39 50.02 15.73
N ARG A 56 2.10 51.14 15.73
CA ARG A 56 3.47 51.39 16.16
C ARG A 56 3.78 51.20 17.66
N ASP A 57 5.08 50.94 17.87
CA ASP A 57 6.00 51.40 18.93
C ASP A 57 5.74 51.08 20.41
N GLY A 58 6.77 50.49 21.04
CA GLY A 58 6.97 50.57 22.49
C GLY A 58 7.79 49.43 23.10
N ALA A 59 9.11 49.62 23.22
CA ALA A 59 9.94 48.96 24.24
C ALA A 59 10.53 50.07 25.14
N PRO A 60 11.13 49.82 26.33
CA PRO A 60 11.26 48.56 27.09
C PRO A 60 10.92 48.70 28.60
N HIS A 61 10.63 47.59 29.28
CA HIS A 61 10.88 47.49 30.73
C HIS A 61 11.04 46.04 31.19
N ALA A 62 12.02 45.82 32.07
CA ALA A 62 12.28 44.61 32.84
C ALA A 62 12.66 45.05 34.27
N PRO A 63 12.74 44.18 35.30
CA PRO A 63 12.09 42.89 35.58
C PRO A 63 11.31 42.94 36.94
N PRO A 64 10.86 41.82 37.57
CA PRO A 64 11.75 41.09 38.50
C PRO A 64 11.56 39.56 38.51
N ALA A 65 12.47 38.91 39.23
CA ALA A 65 12.65 37.47 39.40
C ALA A 65 11.53 36.76 40.18
N ALA A 66 11.26 35.49 39.83
CA ALA A 66 10.65 34.50 40.73
C ALA A 66 11.05 33.06 40.33
N THR A 67 11.87 32.45 41.19
CA THR A 67 12.00 31.02 41.58
C THR A 67 12.05 29.87 40.55
N PRO A 68 13.02 28.94 40.69
CA PRO A 68 13.05 27.68 39.94
C PRO A 68 12.01 26.68 40.50
N SER A 69 11.09 26.20 39.66
CA SER A 69 10.31 24.99 39.94
C SER A 69 11.14 23.76 39.60
N ALA A 70 11.16 22.81 40.53
CA ALA A 70 11.87 21.54 40.47
C ALA A 70 11.53 20.72 39.22
N PRO A 71 12.46 19.86 38.74
CA PRO A 71 12.17 18.96 37.64
C PRO A 71 11.12 17.94 38.10
N ALA A 72 9.99 17.88 37.39
CA ALA A 72 9.15 16.70 37.39
C ALA A 72 10.00 15.56 36.84
N THR A 73 10.37 14.62 37.70
CA THR A 73 10.86 13.31 37.32
C THR A 73 9.81 12.68 36.41
N ALA A 74 10.02 12.79 35.10
CA ALA A 74 9.35 11.95 34.14
C ALA A 74 9.80 10.52 34.45
N GLU A 75 8.92 9.77 35.10
CA GLU A 75 9.05 8.35 35.28
C GLU A 75 9.25 7.73 33.87
N PRO A 76 10.37 7.05 33.60
CA PRO A 76 10.53 6.38 32.34
C PRO A 76 9.51 5.24 32.33
N ALA A 77 8.46 5.38 31.54
CA ALA A 77 7.67 4.25 31.08
C ALA A 77 8.61 3.38 30.23
N GLY A 78 9.38 2.53 30.92
CA GLY A 78 10.18 1.48 30.33
C GLY A 78 9.27 0.46 29.63
N PRO A 79 9.82 -0.25 28.63
CA PRO A 79 9.03 -0.91 27.62
C PRO A 79 8.33 -2.11 28.22
N ASP A 80 7.01 -2.17 28.09
CA ASP A 80 6.28 -3.43 28.19
C ASP A 80 6.51 -4.25 26.88
N ALA A 81 7.78 -4.47 26.58
CA ALA A 81 8.23 -5.42 25.57
C ALA A 81 8.08 -6.80 26.19
N ARG A 82 6.86 -7.35 26.08
CA ARG A 82 6.68 -8.79 26.23
C ARG A 82 7.69 -9.47 25.30
N PRO A 83 8.56 -10.35 25.80
CA PRO A 83 9.38 -11.17 24.93
C PRO A 83 8.45 -12.10 24.16
N GLY A 84 8.46 -12.03 22.82
CA GLY A 84 7.88 -13.10 22.00
C GLY A 84 7.02 -12.71 20.81
N SER A 85 6.92 -11.45 20.41
CA SER A 85 6.19 -11.12 19.19
C SER A 85 7.03 -10.30 18.22
N ASN A 86 7.46 -10.93 17.12
CA ASN A 86 8.22 -10.33 16.03
C ASN A 86 7.34 -9.40 15.18
N HIS A 87 6.67 -8.45 15.82
CA HIS A 87 5.83 -7.44 15.18
C HIS A 87 5.90 -6.12 15.94
N LEU A 88 5.60 -5.06 15.21
CA LEU A 88 5.60 -3.67 15.64
C LEU A 88 4.17 -3.18 15.89
N PRO A 89 3.98 -2.11 16.69
CA PRO A 89 2.68 -1.43 16.79
C PRO A 89 2.18 -0.95 15.42
N ARG A 90 0.90 -0.61 15.32
CA ARG A 90 0.35 -0.02 14.09
C ARG A 90 1.00 1.34 13.81
N SER A 91 1.51 1.55 12.60
CA SER A 91 1.98 2.88 12.15
C SER A 91 1.92 2.99 10.63
N ARG A 92 1.62 4.18 10.12
CA ARG A 92 1.50 4.41 8.67
C ARG A 92 2.87 4.25 8.00
N PRO A 93 2.96 3.57 6.84
CA PRO A 93 4.17 3.56 6.05
C PRO A 93 4.36 4.90 5.35
N VAL A 94 5.62 5.33 5.20
CA VAL A 94 5.97 6.61 4.55
C VAL A 94 6.94 6.45 3.39
N ARG A 95 7.76 5.39 3.39
CA ARG A 95 8.73 5.13 2.30
C ARG A 95 9.01 3.64 2.17
N LEU A 96 8.98 3.12 0.95
CA LEU A 96 9.41 1.76 0.62
C LEU A 96 10.80 1.84 0.00
N VAL A 97 11.73 1.04 0.51
CA VAL A 97 13.10 0.97 -0.02
C VAL A 97 13.46 -0.47 -0.33
N ILE A 98 13.75 -0.76 -1.60
CA ILE A 98 14.18 -2.07 -2.08
C ILE A 98 15.50 -1.89 -2.85
N PRO A 99 16.65 -1.95 -2.16
CA PRO A 99 17.94 -1.58 -2.76
C PRO A 99 18.30 -2.39 -4.01
N LYS A 100 18.00 -3.70 -4.01
CA LYS A 100 18.35 -4.61 -5.11
C LYS A 100 17.78 -4.19 -6.46
N ILE A 101 16.63 -3.53 -6.45
CA ILE A 101 15.90 -3.09 -7.65
C ILE A 101 15.76 -1.56 -7.71
N SER A 102 16.58 -0.83 -6.93
CA SER A 102 16.63 0.63 -6.91
C SER A 102 15.29 1.32 -6.61
N VAL A 103 14.41 0.68 -5.85
CA VAL A 103 13.14 1.28 -5.41
C VAL A 103 13.40 2.16 -4.19
N ASP A 104 12.97 3.41 -4.27
CA ASP A 104 12.87 4.34 -3.16
C ASP A 104 11.62 5.23 -3.37
N ALA A 105 10.48 4.76 -2.86
CA ALA A 105 9.16 5.25 -3.27
C ALA A 105 8.31 5.76 -2.08
N PRO A 106 7.59 6.89 -2.23
CA PRO A 106 6.53 7.30 -1.32
C PRO A 106 5.32 6.35 -1.35
N PHE A 107 4.47 6.49 -0.32
CA PHE A 107 3.20 5.78 -0.21
C PHE A 107 2.00 6.67 -0.49
N THR A 108 0.95 6.07 -1.04
CA THR A 108 -0.44 6.53 -0.95
C THR A 108 -1.30 5.48 -0.23
N ASP A 109 -2.46 5.90 0.26
CA ASP A 109 -3.44 4.97 0.84
C ASP A 109 -4.28 4.34 -0.29
N LEU A 110 -4.43 3.02 -0.26
CA LEU A 110 -5.33 2.27 -1.13
C LEU A 110 -6.58 1.84 -0.38
N ALA A 111 -7.66 1.70 -1.14
CA ALA A 111 -8.94 1.22 -0.65
C ALA A 111 -9.45 0.07 -1.53
N ILE A 112 -10.41 -0.66 -0.97
CA ILE A 112 -11.24 -1.57 -1.76
C ILE A 112 -12.35 -0.74 -2.37
N GLY A 113 -12.43 -0.74 -3.71
CA GLY A 113 -13.46 -0.07 -4.47
C GLY A 113 -14.83 -0.75 -4.33
N ARG A 114 -15.86 -0.16 -4.93
CA ARG A 114 -17.24 -0.70 -4.89
C ARG A 114 -17.35 -2.13 -5.44
N ALA A 115 -16.47 -2.49 -6.37
CA ALA A 115 -16.40 -3.81 -6.97
C ALA A 115 -15.72 -4.87 -6.08
N GLY A 116 -15.36 -4.55 -4.83
CA GLY A 116 -14.73 -5.49 -3.91
C GLY A 116 -13.25 -5.79 -4.21
N ARG A 117 -12.61 -4.98 -5.06
CA ARG A 117 -11.21 -5.15 -5.47
C ARG A 117 -10.35 -4.02 -4.93
N LEU A 118 -9.07 -4.32 -4.65
CA LEU A 118 -8.08 -3.31 -4.29
C LEU A 118 -7.83 -2.42 -5.51
N GLU A 119 -8.02 -1.12 -5.35
CA GLU A 119 -7.71 -0.15 -6.40
C GLU A 119 -6.20 0.11 -6.43
N PRO A 120 -5.54 0.10 -7.60
CA PRO A 120 -4.11 0.39 -7.69
C PRO A 120 -3.84 1.90 -7.47
N PRO A 121 -2.58 2.30 -7.21
CA PRO A 121 -2.21 3.71 -7.16
C PRO A 121 -2.48 4.43 -8.50
N PRO A 122 -2.49 5.77 -8.55
CA PRO A 122 -2.65 6.54 -9.79
C PRO A 122 -1.67 6.11 -10.90
N ALA A 123 -2.19 5.80 -12.10
CA ALA A 123 -1.39 5.22 -13.20
C ALA A 123 -0.38 6.17 -13.87
N HIS A 124 -0.41 7.46 -13.54
CA HIS A 124 0.51 8.46 -14.10
C HIS A 124 1.74 8.71 -13.21
N ASP A 125 1.74 8.18 -11.98
CA ASP A 125 2.89 8.30 -11.09
C ASP A 125 3.75 7.04 -11.20
N THR A 126 4.93 7.20 -11.78
CA THR A 126 5.87 6.10 -12.04
C THR A 126 6.62 5.67 -10.78
N ASN A 127 6.65 6.47 -9.71
CA ASN A 127 7.39 6.17 -8.49
C ASN A 127 6.48 6.20 -7.25
N LEU A 128 5.30 5.57 -7.32
CA LEU A 128 4.34 5.55 -6.22
C LEU A 128 3.88 4.12 -5.92
N VAL A 129 3.96 3.75 -4.64
CA VAL A 129 3.33 2.55 -4.12
C VAL A 129 2.11 2.92 -3.29
N GLY A 130 1.14 2.01 -3.26
CA GLY A 130 -0.04 2.14 -2.42
C GLY A 130 -0.08 1.06 -1.35
N TRP A 131 -0.50 1.41 -0.14
CA TRP A 131 -0.75 0.46 0.95
C TRP A 131 -2.25 0.34 1.23
N TYR A 132 -2.77 -0.88 1.40
CA TYR A 132 -4.15 -1.08 1.81
C TYR A 132 -4.38 -0.63 3.27
N ALA A 133 -4.84 0.61 3.46
CA ALA A 133 -4.82 1.28 4.76
C ALA A 133 -5.77 0.69 5.81
N LYS A 134 -6.77 -0.10 5.39
CA LYS A 134 -7.67 -0.82 6.31
C LYS A 134 -7.10 -2.16 6.79
N GLY A 135 -6.02 -2.65 6.20
CA GLY A 135 -5.32 -3.87 6.61
C GLY A 135 -4.28 -3.63 7.70
N ALA A 136 -3.45 -4.64 7.96
CA ALA A 136 -2.28 -4.51 8.82
C ALA A 136 -1.29 -3.49 8.20
N SER A 137 -0.70 -2.65 9.05
CA SER A 137 0.40 -1.80 8.63
C SER A 137 1.71 -2.60 8.50
N PRO A 138 2.67 -2.18 7.65
CA PRO A 138 3.94 -2.88 7.53
C PRO A 138 4.66 -3.02 8.89
N GLY A 139 4.79 -4.26 9.33
CA GLY A 139 5.42 -4.66 10.58
C GLY A 139 4.42 -4.95 11.70
N GLU A 140 3.16 -4.54 11.57
CA GLU A 140 2.08 -4.98 12.45
C GLU A 140 1.79 -6.47 12.24
N ARG A 141 1.29 -7.14 13.29
CA ARG A 141 0.79 -8.51 13.17
C ARG A 141 -0.27 -8.57 12.07
N GLY A 142 -0.13 -9.53 11.17
CA GLY A 142 -1.03 -9.72 10.05
C GLY A 142 -0.38 -9.52 8.70
N THR A 143 -1.19 -9.53 7.66
CA THR A 143 -0.74 -9.37 6.27
C THR A 143 -0.93 -7.93 5.80
N SER A 144 0.17 -7.25 5.51
CA SER A 144 0.18 -5.92 4.90
C SER A 144 0.28 -6.02 3.37
N ILE A 145 -0.63 -5.37 2.66
CA ILE A 145 -0.69 -5.38 1.20
C ILE A 145 -0.15 -4.07 0.64
N ILE A 146 0.85 -4.16 -0.24
CA ILE A 146 1.45 -3.03 -0.95
C ILE A 146 1.38 -3.32 -2.45
N ALA A 147 0.80 -2.40 -3.22
CA ALA A 147 0.69 -2.52 -4.66
C ALA A 147 1.38 -1.37 -5.39
N GLY A 148 1.91 -1.64 -6.57
CA GLY A 148 2.57 -0.66 -7.43
C GLY A 148 2.53 -1.09 -8.89
N HIS A 149 2.65 -0.12 -9.79
CA HIS A 149 2.63 -0.38 -11.24
C HIS A 149 3.94 -1.02 -11.71
N VAL A 150 3.83 -1.91 -12.69
CA VAL A 150 4.98 -2.46 -13.42
C VAL A 150 5.47 -1.44 -14.45
N ASP A 151 4.53 -0.78 -15.13
CA ASP A 151 4.79 0.27 -16.10
C ASP A 151 3.62 1.26 -16.17
N THR A 152 3.82 2.30 -16.97
CA THR A 152 2.83 3.28 -17.39
C THR A 152 2.73 3.25 -18.91
N ALA A 153 1.84 4.06 -19.48
CA ALA A 153 1.73 4.19 -20.94
C ALA A 153 3.04 4.59 -21.64
N THR A 154 4.01 5.18 -20.91
CA THR A 154 5.22 5.75 -21.50
C THR A 154 6.53 5.27 -20.90
N SER A 155 6.52 4.60 -19.75
CA SER A 155 7.75 4.17 -19.09
C SER A 155 7.53 3.03 -18.10
N PRO A 156 8.58 2.26 -17.76
CA PRO A 156 8.60 1.43 -16.56
C PRO A 156 8.23 2.24 -15.31
N ALA A 157 7.64 1.57 -14.31
CA ALA A 157 7.21 2.16 -13.05
C ALA A 157 7.89 1.47 -11.86
N VAL A 158 7.45 1.82 -10.64
CA VAL A 158 8.11 1.47 -9.38
C VAL A 158 8.39 -0.02 -9.20
N PHE A 159 7.54 -0.91 -9.74
CA PHE A 159 7.68 -2.36 -9.62
C PHE A 159 8.06 -3.05 -10.94
N ALA A 160 8.58 -2.32 -11.93
CA ALA A 160 9.08 -2.89 -13.18
C ALA A 160 10.03 -4.09 -12.96
N GLU A 161 10.93 -3.96 -11.98
CA GLU A 161 11.97 -4.94 -11.69
C GLU A 161 11.61 -5.87 -10.52
N LEU A 162 10.36 -5.87 -10.04
CA LEU A 162 9.95 -6.63 -8.85
C LEU A 162 10.19 -8.15 -9.01
N HIS A 163 10.12 -8.64 -10.25
CA HIS A 163 10.41 -10.03 -10.62
C HIS A 163 11.85 -10.50 -10.32
N ARG A 164 12.77 -9.56 -10.01
CA ARG A 164 14.17 -9.86 -9.68
C ARG A 164 14.38 -10.11 -8.18
N LEU A 165 13.35 -9.91 -7.36
CA LEU A 165 13.38 -10.32 -5.97
C LEU A 165 13.29 -11.84 -5.86
N ALA A 166 14.12 -12.39 -5.00
CA ALA A 166 14.27 -13.81 -4.73
C ALA A 166 14.37 -14.04 -3.22
N LYS A 167 14.18 -15.29 -2.82
CA LYS A 167 14.26 -15.71 -1.41
C LYS A 167 15.55 -15.22 -0.76
N GLY A 168 15.44 -14.63 0.44
CA GLY A 168 16.54 -14.07 1.22
C GLY A 168 16.89 -12.62 0.89
N ASP A 169 16.35 -12.03 -0.18
CA ASP A 169 16.49 -10.59 -0.41
C ASP A 169 15.77 -9.79 0.68
N ARG A 170 16.28 -8.61 0.99
CA ARG A 170 15.70 -7.74 2.03
C ARG A 170 15.26 -6.39 1.50
N PHE A 171 14.22 -5.86 2.13
CA PHE A 171 13.73 -4.50 1.92
C PHE A 171 13.26 -3.88 3.23
N GLU A 172 13.16 -2.55 3.27
CA GLU A 172 12.67 -1.83 4.44
C GLU A 172 11.44 -0.98 4.10
N VAL A 173 10.51 -0.90 5.05
CA VAL A 173 9.45 0.11 5.08
C VAL A 173 9.73 1.07 6.21
N ARG A 174 9.95 2.34 5.87
CA ARG A 174 10.05 3.43 6.85
C ARG A 174 8.64 3.83 7.26
N ARG A 175 8.44 4.05 8.55
CA ARG A 175 7.13 4.29 9.16
C ARG A 175 7.06 5.69 9.80
N ALA A 176 5.84 6.19 9.97
CA ALA A 176 5.58 7.52 10.54
C ALA A 176 5.98 7.63 12.02
N ASP A 177 6.14 6.50 12.72
CA ASP A 177 6.63 6.46 14.10
C ASP A 177 8.17 6.50 14.19
N GLY A 178 8.85 6.73 13.06
CA GLY A 178 10.32 6.76 12.99
C GLY A 178 10.98 5.38 12.96
N GLN A 179 10.22 4.30 13.11
CA GLN A 179 10.74 2.94 13.04
C GLN A 179 10.89 2.46 11.59
N LYS A 180 11.69 1.41 11.42
CA LYS A 180 11.87 0.69 10.15
C LYS A 180 11.42 -0.74 10.34
N ALA A 181 10.50 -1.19 9.49
CA ALA A 181 10.13 -2.59 9.37
C ALA A 181 11.00 -3.21 8.27
N VAL A 182 11.87 -4.17 8.62
CA VAL A 182 12.74 -4.87 7.67
C VAL A 182 12.13 -6.22 7.35
N PHE A 183 12.03 -6.53 6.07
CA PHE A 183 11.42 -7.76 5.59
C PHE A 183 12.45 -8.58 4.81
N GLU A 184 12.35 -9.89 4.94
CA GLU A 184 13.06 -10.87 4.12
C GLU A 184 12.08 -11.58 3.20
N VAL A 185 12.43 -11.67 1.92
CA VAL A 185 11.61 -12.31 0.89
C VAL A 185 11.63 -13.82 1.11
N ASP A 186 10.44 -14.41 1.16
CA ASP A 186 10.24 -15.85 1.23
C ASP A 186 10.22 -16.47 -0.17
N GLU A 187 9.48 -15.84 -1.08
CA GLU A 187 9.27 -16.27 -2.45
C GLU A 187 8.63 -15.18 -3.31
N ALA A 188 8.72 -15.35 -4.63
CA ALA A 188 8.00 -14.55 -5.62
C ALA A 188 7.24 -15.51 -6.55
N GLN A 189 5.94 -15.31 -6.71
CA GLN A 189 5.09 -16.15 -7.55
C GLN A 189 4.21 -15.31 -8.47
N THR A 190 4.09 -15.73 -9.73
CA THR A 190 3.18 -15.13 -10.71
C THR A 190 1.90 -15.96 -10.77
N PHE A 191 0.76 -15.29 -10.69
CA PHE A 191 -0.57 -15.91 -10.76
C PHE A 191 -1.39 -15.28 -11.88
N ASP A 192 -1.99 -16.10 -12.72
CA ASP A 192 -2.97 -15.64 -13.69
C ASP A 192 -4.15 -14.96 -12.98
N LYS A 193 -4.66 -13.88 -13.54
CA LYS A 193 -5.74 -13.10 -12.91
C LYS A 193 -7.04 -13.90 -12.76
N ASP A 194 -7.29 -14.84 -13.67
CA ASP A 194 -8.48 -15.68 -13.65
C ASP A 194 -8.45 -16.75 -12.55
N SER A 195 -7.25 -17.09 -12.05
CA SER A 195 -7.04 -18.08 -10.99
C SER A 195 -6.26 -17.50 -9.81
N PHE A 196 -6.39 -16.20 -9.57
CA PHE A 196 -5.64 -15.50 -8.53
C PHE A 196 -6.04 -16.04 -7.15
N PRO A 197 -5.09 -16.55 -6.33
CA PRO A 197 -5.39 -17.19 -5.06
C PRO A 197 -5.63 -16.13 -3.97
N SER A 198 -6.77 -15.44 -4.05
CA SER A 198 -7.14 -14.33 -3.16
C SER A 198 -7.02 -14.69 -1.68
N ASP A 199 -7.48 -15.87 -1.28
CA ASP A 199 -7.39 -16.31 0.12
C ASP A 199 -5.93 -16.34 0.57
N ARG A 200 -5.04 -17.01 -0.17
CA ARG A 200 -3.61 -17.07 0.18
C ARG A 200 -2.93 -15.70 0.21
N VAL A 201 -3.31 -14.80 -0.69
CA VAL A 201 -2.65 -13.49 -0.82
C VAL A 201 -3.15 -12.51 0.25
N TYR A 202 -4.44 -12.50 0.54
CA TYR A 202 -5.09 -11.50 1.39
C TYR A 202 -5.45 -11.99 2.79
N GLU A 203 -5.34 -13.29 3.07
CA GLU A 203 -5.58 -13.84 4.40
C GLU A 203 -4.68 -13.19 5.45
N ASP A 204 -5.26 -12.97 6.62
CA ASP A 204 -4.56 -12.43 7.78
C ASP A 204 -3.67 -13.50 8.42
N THR A 205 -2.51 -13.11 8.93
CA THR A 205 -1.51 -14.05 9.45
C THR A 205 -1.20 -13.81 10.93
N PRO A 206 -0.77 -14.83 11.69
CA PRO A 206 -0.41 -14.66 13.09
C PRO A 206 0.92 -13.92 13.28
N THR A 207 1.70 -13.73 12.21
CA THR A 207 2.99 -13.04 12.18
C THR A 207 2.90 -11.76 11.34
N ALA A 208 3.90 -10.88 11.42
CA ALA A 208 3.97 -9.70 10.57
C ALA A 208 4.49 -10.09 9.17
N GLN A 209 3.63 -10.01 8.16
CA GLN A 209 3.95 -10.35 6.78
C GLN A 209 3.60 -9.23 5.82
N VAL A 210 4.27 -9.20 4.67
CA VAL A 210 3.99 -8.28 3.57
C VAL A 210 3.76 -9.05 2.26
N ARG A 211 2.88 -8.50 1.43
CA ARG A 211 2.75 -8.84 0.01
C ARG A 211 3.06 -7.61 -0.82
N LEU A 212 4.06 -7.70 -1.70
CA LEU A 212 4.26 -6.71 -2.76
C LEU A 212 3.60 -7.24 -4.03
N ILE A 213 2.71 -6.45 -4.64
CA ILE A 213 1.89 -6.89 -5.78
C ILE A 213 2.09 -5.94 -6.96
N THR A 214 2.30 -6.51 -8.15
CA THR A 214 2.30 -5.75 -9.41
C THR A 214 1.68 -6.57 -10.55
N CYS A 215 1.32 -5.89 -11.63
CA CYS A 215 0.86 -6.53 -12.86
C CYS A 215 2.00 -7.32 -13.52
N ALA A 216 1.69 -8.46 -14.13
CA ALA A 216 2.66 -9.35 -14.78
C ALA A 216 2.04 -10.10 -15.96
N GLY A 217 2.85 -10.90 -16.66
CA GLY A 217 2.39 -11.66 -17.83
C GLY A 217 2.28 -10.79 -19.08
N ASP A 218 1.56 -11.31 -20.08
CA ASP A 218 1.38 -10.62 -21.34
C ASP A 218 0.40 -9.46 -21.21
N TYR A 219 0.61 -8.41 -21.98
CA TYR A 219 -0.33 -7.30 -22.07
C TYR A 219 -1.40 -7.60 -23.12
N ASP A 220 -2.63 -7.81 -22.69
CA ASP A 220 -3.79 -7.96 -23.57
C ASP A 220 -4.29 -6.58 -24.01
N ARG A 221 -4.06 -6.26 -25.29
CA ARG A 221 -4.46 -4.97 -25.90
C ARG A 221 -5.97 -4.82 -26.07
N GLN A 222 -6.73 -5.92 -26.11
CA GLN A 222 -8.18 -5.86 -26.29
C GLN A 222 -8.86 -5.35 -25.02
N VAL A 223 -8.43 -5.87 -23.86
CA VAL A 223 -8.96 -5.45 -22.55
C VAL A 223 -8.07 -4.42 -21.84
N ARG A 224 -6.92 -4.08 -22.43
CA ARG A 224 -5.94 -3.10 -21.96
C ARG A 224 -5.41 -3.42 -20.56
N ASP A 225 -5.16 -4.70 -20.31
CA ASP A 225 -4.75 -5.20 -19.01
C ASP A 225 -3.71 -6.34 -19.16
N TYR A 226 -2.94 -6.53 -18.10
CA TYR A 226 -2.00 -7.64 -17.97
C TYR A 226 -2.72 -8.94 -17.60
N THR A 227 -2.24 -10.08 -18.09
CA THR A 227 -2.90 -11.38 -17.86
C THR A 227 -2.66 -11.96 -16.45
N ALA A 228 -1.62 -11.50 -15.75
CA ALA A 228 -1.21 -12.04 -14.46
C ALA A 228 -0.87 -10.94 -13.45
N ASN A 229 -0.63 -11.36 -12.21
CA ASN A 229 -0.03 -10.56 -11.16
C ASN A 229 1.18 -11.29 -10.58
N LEU A 230 2.26 -10.57 -10.34
CA LEU A 230 3.38 -11.03 -9.54
C LEU A 230 3.16 -10.65 -8.08
N VAL A 231 3.32 -11.62 -7.18
CA VAL A 231 3.24 -11.43 -5.73
C VAL A 231 4.55 -11.87 -5.09
N VAL A 232 5.19 -10.94 -4.38
CA VAL A 232 6.33 -11.24 -3.50
C VAL A 232 5.82 -11.41 -2.08
N PHE A 233 6.13 -12.55 -1.49
CA PHE A 233 5.82 -12.91 -0.11
C PHE A 233 7.04 -12.64 0.76
N ALA A 234 6.85 -11.98 1.90
CA ALA A 234 7.94 -11.66 2.81
C ALA A 234 7.46 -11.60 4.27
N HIS A 235 8.37 -11.88 5.20
CA HIS A 235 8.14 -11.80 6.65
C HIS A 235 9.06 -10.79 7.31
N LEU A 236 8.62 -10.22 8.43
CA LEU A 236 9.43 -9.30 9.25
C LEU A 236 10.61 -10.05 9.88
N VAL A 237 11.80 -9.44 9.88
CA VAL A 237 13.05 -9.95 10.49
C VAL A 237 13.64 -9.01 11.52
#